data_AF-A0AAJ2WHU0-F1
#
_entry.id   AF-A0AAJ2WHU0-F1
#
_cell.length_a   1.000
_cell.length_b   1.000
_cell.length_c   1.000
_cell.angle_alpha   90.00
_cell.angle_beta   90.00
_cell.angle_gamma   90.00
#
_symmetry.space_group_name_H-M   'P 1'
#
loop_
_entity.id
_entity.type
_entity.pdbx_description
1 polymer ?
#
loop_
_entity_poly.entity_id
_entity_poly.type
_entity_poly.pdbx_seq_one_letter_code
_entity_poly.pdbx_strand_id
1 'polypeptide(L)'
;MNISFKYAVEGSPIDWFYSTLSKPQLIEANRTESAEFATTDNEFQKTVEKNYRFIEDTVLRLSGEKPHTIKYFSIPDYETCDMEICALAKISNNGTTYTFTNNKQFADFLSDFNFSIETLR
;
A
#
# COMPACT_ATOMS: atom_id res chain seq x y z
N MET A 1 -11.90 -6.90 3.23
CA MET A 1 -10.64 -6.44 2.61
C MET A 1 -9.69 -7.63 2.46
N ASN A 2 -9.03 -7.82 1.31
CA ASN A 2 -8.11 -8.93 1.12
C ASN A 2 -6.84 -8.73 1.95
N ILE A 3 -6.33 -9.79 2.57
CA ILE A 3 -5.42 -9.68 3.73
C ILE A 3 -3.95 -9.46 3.32
N SER A 4 -3.65 -9.43 2.03
CA SER A 4 -2.30 -9.23 1.49
C SER A 4 -2.39 -8.64 0.08
N PHE A 5 -1.38 -7.88 -0.31
CA PHE A 5 -1.26 -7.33 -1.65
C PHE A 5 -0.84 -8.40 -2.66
N LYS A 6 -1.34 -8.32 -3.89
CA LYS A 6 -1.00 -9.26 -4.97
C LYS A 6 0.20 -8.83 -5.79
N TYR A 7 0.50 -7.53 -5.85
CA TYR A 7 1.56 -6.98 -6.69
C TYR A 7 2.46 -6.05 -5.88
N ALA A 8 3.76 -6.17 -6.08
CA ALA A 8 4.75 -5.17 -5.68
C ALA A 8 5.42 -4.62 -6.94
N VAL A 9 5.46 -3.30 -7.09
CA VAL A 9 6.08 -2.61 -8.21
C VAL A 9 7.29 -1.86 -7.69
N GLU A 10 8.48 -2.26 -8.14
CA GLU A 10 9.73 -1.57 -7.82
C GLU A 10 9.92 -0.38 -8.76
N GLY A 11 9.89 0.83 -8.18
CA GLY A 11 10.05 2.08 -8.90
C GLY A 11 11.27 2.89 -8.47
N SER A 12 11.48 4.00 -9.16
CA SER A 12 12.50 4.99 -8.83
C SER A 12 12.23 5.67 -7.48
N PRO A 13 13.22 6.38 -6.90
CA PRO A 13 12.99 7.19 -5.70
C PRO A 13 11.91 8.25 -5.93
N ILE A 14 10.79 8.11 -5.24
CA ILE A 14 9.69 9.08 -5.25
C ILE A 14 9.72 9.79 -3.90
N ASP A 15 9.80 11.12 -3.92
CA ASP A 15 9.86 11.95 -2.69
C ASP A 15 8.56 12.73 -2.42
N TRP A 16 7.63 12.73 -3.37
CA TRP A 16 6.44 13.57 -3.33
C TRP A 16 5.21 12.73 -2.94
N PHE A 17 5.00 12.51 -1.63
CA PHE A 17 3.89 11.70 -1.09
C PHE A 17 2.77 12.55 -0.45
N TYR A 18 2.45 13.71 -1.04
CA TYR A 18 1.62 14.74 -0.40
C TYR A 18 0.21 14.31 0.00
N SER A 19 -0.36 13.29 -0.64
CA SER A 19 -1.72 12.79 -0.40
C SER A 19 -1.75 11.45 0.36
N THR A 20 -0.65 11.03 0.97
CA THR A 20 -0.54 9.71 1.59
C THR A 20 -0.67 9.72 3.12
N LEU A 21 -1.18 8.62 3.67
CA LEU A 21 -1.41 8.44 5.10
C LEU A 21 -0.39 7.48 5.71
N SER A 22 0.12 7.79 6.89
CA SER A 22 0.78 6.78 7.74
C SER A 22 -0.24 5.75 8.26
N LYS A 23 0.24 4.61 8.76
CA LYS A 23 -0.61 3.59 9.40
C LYS A 23 -1.58 4.19 10.46
N PRO A 24 -1.13 5.00 11.44
CA PRO A 24 -2.05 5.61 12.41
C PRO A 24 -3.08 6.54 11.77
N GLN A 25 -2.68 7.32 10.76
CA GLN A 25 -3.58 8.23 10.05
C GLN A 25 -4.66 7.48 9.26
N LEU A 26 -4.31 6.35 8.62
CA LEU A 26 -5.27 5.52 7.90
C LEU A 26 -6.30 4.89 8.85
N ILE A 27 -5.86 4.38 9.99
CA ILE A 27 -6.75 3.82 11.01
C ILE A 27 -7.70 4.90 11.55
N GLU A 28 -7.19 6.10 11.81
CA GLU A 28 -8.01 7.22 12.29
C GLU A 28 -9.01 7.73 11.24
N ALA A 29 -8.61 7.79 9.97
CA ALA A 29 -9.52 8.14 8.88
C ALA A 29 -10.71 7.17 8.80
N ASN A 30 -10.44 5.86 8.81
CA ASN A 30 -11.49 4.83 8.83
C ASN A 30 -12.37 4.91 10.08
N ARG A 31 -11.78 5.19 11.25
CA ARG A 31 -12.53 5.36 12.50
C ARG A 31 -13.49 6.55 12.42
N THR A 32 -13.02 7.67 11.88
CA THR A 32 -13.84 8.88 11.71
C THR A 32 -15.03 8.60 10.80
N GLU A 33 -14.78 7.99 9.65
CA GLU A 33 -15.82 7.60 8.70
C GLU A 33 -16.81 6.58 9.32
N SER A 34 -16.31 5.53 9.96
CA SER A 34 -17.16 4.52 10.63
C SER A 34 -18.01 5.12 11.75
N ALA A 35 -17.48 6.09 12.51
CA ALA A 35 -18.23 6.78 13.55
C ALA A 35 -19.39 7.60 13.00
N GLU A 36 -19.23 8.22 11.81
CA GLU A 36 -20.32 8.90 11.10
C GLU A 36 -21.47 7.93 10.75
N PHE A 37 -21.14 6.65 10.54
CA PHE A 37 -22.11 5.58 10.24
C PHE A 37 -22.48 4.70 11.46
N ALA A 38 -22.05 5.07 12.67
CA ALA A 38 -22.27 4.32 13.92
C ALA A 38 -21.78 2.85 13.90
N THR A 39 -20.72 2.56 13.14
CA THR A 39 -20.10 1.23 13.05
C THR A 39 -18.79 1.19 13.84
N THR A 40 -18.47 0.01 14.41
CA THR A 40 -17.17 -0.25 15.06
C THR A 40 -16.37 -1.23 14.21
N ASP A 41 -15.26 -0.76 13.64
CA ASP A 41 -14.45 -1.58 12.74
C ASP A 41 -13.07 -1.96 13.32
N ASN A 42 -13.09 -2.91 14.26
CA ASN A 42 -11.88 -3.53 14.78
C ASN A 42 -11.19 -4.45 13.75
N GLU A 43 -11.86 -4.82 12.66
CA GLU A 43 -11.30 -5.71 11.63
C GLU A 43 -10.38 -4.95 10.68
N PHE A 44 -10.71 -3.69 10.36
CA PHE A 44 -9.87 -2.82 9.55
C PHE A 44 -8.50 -2.60 10.19
N GLN A 45 -8.44 -2.26 11.48
CA GLN A 45 -7.16 -2.07 12.17
C GLN A 45 -6.29 -3.32 12.09
N LYS A 46 -6.85 -4.50 12.38
CA LYS A 46 -6.12 -5.78 12.29
C LYS A 46 -5.61 -6.04 10.87
N THR A 47 -6.42 -5.69 9.87
CA THR A 47 -6.04 -5.83 8.45
C THR A 47 -4.88 -4.92 8.10
N VAL A 48 -4.94 -3.63 8.49
CA VAL A 48 -3.84 -2.67 8.25
C VAL A 48 -2.56 -3.11 8.97
N GLU A 49 -2.65 -3.62 10.21
CA GLU A 49 -1.49 -4.14 10.94
C GLU A 49 -0.85 -5.35 10.25
N LYS A 50 -1.67 -6.28 9.73
CA LYS A 50 -1.18 -7.43 8.99
C LYS A 50 -0.57 -7.02 7.64
N ASN A 51 -1.21 -6.12 6.91
CA ASN A 51 -0.67 -5.55 5.67
C ASN A 51 0.66 -4.85 5.90
N TYR A 52 0.80 -4.09 6.98
CA TYR A 52 2.05 -3.40 7.32
C TYR A 52 3.21 -4.40 7.49
N ARG A 53 3.00 -5.49 8.25
CA ARG A 53 4.01 -6.54 8.42
C ARG A 53 4.34 -7.24 7.11
N PHE A 54 3.31 -7.55 6.32
CA PHE A 54 3.47 -8.16 5.00
C PHE A 54 4.35 -7.29 4.08
N ILE A 55 4.14 -5.96 4.09
CA ILE A 55 4.97 -5.01 3.35
C ILE A 55 6.42 -5.04 3.85
N GLU A 56 6.64 -4.96 5.16
CA GLU A 56 8.00 -5.01 5.74
C GLU A 56 8.76 -6.28 5.34
N ASP A 57 8.11 -7.44 5.47
CA ASP A 57 8.69 -8.73 5.13
C ASP A 57 8.94 -8.87 3.62
N THR A 58 8.02 -8.36 2.80
CA THR A 58 8.15 -8.41 1.34
C THR A 58 9.28 -7.51 0.86
N VAL A 59 9.37 -6.28 1.35
CA VAL A 59 10.47 -5.37 0.99
C VAL A 59 11.80 -5.95 1.46
N LEU A 60 11.89 -6.47 2.70
CA LEU A 60 13.10 -7.13 3.18
C LEU A 60 13.53 -8.30 2.29
N ARG A 61 12.58 -9.11 1.82
CA ARG A 61 12.85 -10.21 0.88
C ARG A 61 13.35 -9.73 -0.48
N LEU A 62 12.78 -8.65 -1.01
CA LEU A 62 13.09 -8.15 -2.36
C LEU A 62 14.37 -7.31 -2.41
N SER A 63 14.58 -6.44 -1.42
CA SER A 63 15.69 -5.47 -1.40
C SER A 63 16.85 -5.86 -0.49
N GLY A 64 16.64 -6.79 0.43
CA GLY A 64 17.60 -7.12 1.50
C GLY A 64 17.57 -6.15 2.69
N GLU A 65 16.70 -5.14 2.70
CA GLU A 65 16.55 -4.21 3.83
C GLU A 65 15.08 -3.90 4.16
N LYS A 66 14.81 -3.52 5.43
CA LYS A 66 13.47 -3.10 5.83
C LYS A 66 13.15 -1.70 5.30
N PRO A 67 11.88 -1.43 4.95
CA PRO A 67 11.49 -0.07 4.59
C PRO A 67 11.56 0.84 5.81
N HIS A 68 12.05 2.07 5.63
CA HIS A 68 12.07 3.07 6.70
C HIS A 68 10.80 3.93 6.70
N THR A 69 9.98 3.85 5.65
CA THR A 69 8.72 4.57 5.54
C THR A 69 7.72 3.70 4.80
N ILE A 70 6.55 3.53 5.40
CA ILE A 70 5.37 2.93 4.75
C ILE A 70 4.22 3.93 4.82
N LYS A 71 3.60 4.17 3.66
CA LYS A 71 2.49 5.10 3.47
C LYS A 71 1.37 4.42 2.68
N TYR A 72 0.15 4.91 2.85
CA TYR A 72 -1.05 4.39 2.22
C TYR A 72 -1.73 5.47 1.40
N PHE A 73 -2.39 5.07 0.32
CA PHE A 73 -3.19 5.94 -0.53
C PHE A 73 -4.30 5.12 -1.16
N SER A 74 -5.29 5.78 -1.75
CA SER A 74 -6.35 5.11 -2.48
C SER A 74 -6.31 5.43 -3.97
N ILE A 75 -6.68 4.46 -4.78
CA ILE A 75 -6.91 4.60 -6.21
C ILE A 75 -8.35 4.18 -6.52
N PRO A 76 -8.98 4.75 -7.57
CA PRO A 76 -10.27 4.25 -8.02
C PRO A 76 -10.12 2.83 -8.56
N ASP A 77 -11.02 1.93 -8.15
CA ASP A 77 -11.24 0.64 -8.79
C ASP A 77 -12.49 0.72 -9.66
N TYR A 78 -12.28 0.83 -10.97
CA TYR A 78 -13.37 0.96 -11.94
C TYR A 78 -14.18 -0.32 -12.12
N GLU A 79 -13.66 -1.49 -11.75
CA GLU A 79 -14.40 -2.75 -11.84
C GLU A 79 -15.47 -2.83 -10.74
N THR A 80 -15.17 -2.30 -9.55
CA THR A 80 -16.05 -2.35 -8.39
C THR A 80 -16.78 -1.02 -8.10
N CYS A 81 -16.41 0.06 -8.80
CA CYS A 81 -16.90 1.43 -8.53
C CYS A 81 -16.63 1.86 -7.07
N ASP A 82 -15.51 1.40 -6.51
CA ASP A 82 -15.07 1.67 -5.14
C ASP A 82 -13.63 2.23 -5.15
N MET A 83 -13.05 2.48 -3.97
CA MET A 83 -11.68 2.89 -3.79
C MET A 83 -10.83 1.72 -3.28
N GLU A 84 -9.74 1.39 -3.98
CA GLU A 84 -8.76 0.41 -3.52
C GLU A 84 -7.65 1.10 -2.72
N ILE A 85 -7.35 0.59 -1.53
CA ILE A 85 -6.18 1.02 -0.75
C ILE A 85 -4.92 0.35 -1.30
N CYS A 86 -3.94 1.18 -1.64
CA CYS A 86 -2.58 0.82 -2.02
C CYS A 86 -1.59 1.24 -0.92
N ALA A 87 -0.35 0.73 -1.01
CA ALA A 87 0.73 1.14 -0.11
C ALA A 87 2.02 1.48 -0.87
N LEU A 88 2.84 2.31 -0.25
CA LEU A 88 4.17 2.72 -0.69
C LEU A 88 5.15 2.36 0.41
N ALA A 89 6.29 1.77 0.06
CA ALA A 89 7.33 1.43 1.00
C ALA A 89 8.68 1.88 0.46
N LYS A 90 9.37 2.75 1.20
CA LYS A 90 10.66 3.33 0.79
C LYS A 90 11.81 2.75 1.60
N ILE A 91 12.88 2.41 0.91
CA ILE A 91 14.12 1.89 1.52
C ILE A 91 15.19 2.99 1.60
N SER A 92 16.09 2.88 2.59
CA SER A 92 16.99 3.98 2.95
C SER A 92 18.20 4.07 2.04
N ASN A 93 18.70 2.93 1.54
CA ASN A 93 20.00 2.85 0.91
C ASN A 93 20.09 3.68 -0.37
N ASN A 94 19.13 3.47 -1.29
CA ASN A 94 19.10 4.13 -2.60
C ASN A 94 17.79 4.90 -2.86
N GLY A 95 16.87 4.93 -1.89
CA GLY A 95 15.59 5.60 -2.01
C GLY A 95 14.55 4.85 -2.85
N THR A 96 14.83 3.62 -3.32
CA THR A 96 13.87 2.80 -4.08
C THR A 96 12.53 2.74 -3.35
N THR A 97 11.46 2.92 -4.11
CA THR A 97 10.09 2.90 -3.61
C THR A 97 9.35 1.72 -4.20
N TYR A 98 8.79 0.88 -3.34
CA TYR A 98 7.92 -0.22 -3.72
C TYR A 98 6.46 0.22 -3.60
N THR A 99 5.68 0.04 -4.66
CA THR A 99 4.23 0.26 -4.67
C THR A 99 3.51 -1.08 -4.56
N PHE A 100 2.56 -1.19 -3.62
CA PHE A 100 1.78 -2.40 -3.37
C PHE A 100 0.32 -2.17 -3.73
N THR A 101 -0.26 -3.07 -4.51
CA THR A 101 -1.65 -2.99 -4.99
C THR A 101 -2.24 -4.39 -5.22
N ASN A 102 -3.57 -4.50 -5.16
CA ASN A 102 -4.33 -5.67 -5.61
C ASN A 102 -4.90 -5.50 -7.02
N ASN A 103 -4.91 -4.27 -7.52
CA ASN A 103 -5.38 -3.90 -8.84
C ASN A 103 -4.31 -4.20 -9.90
N LYS A 104 -4.57 -5.21 -10.74
CA LYS A 104 -3.66 -5.60 -11.82
C LYS A 104 -3.50 -4.50 -12.86
N GLN A 105 -4.58 -3.81 -13.22
CA GLN A 105 -4.55 -2.77 -14.25
C GLN A 105 -3.63 -1.61 -13.82
N PHE A 106 -3.68 -1.24 -12.53
CA PHE A 106 -2.80 -0.23 -11.96
C PHE A 106 -1.33 -0.70 -11.92
N ALA A 107 -1.08 -1.95 -11.53
CA ALA A 107 0.27 -2.52 -11.59
C ALA A 107 0.83 -2.50 -13.03
N ASP A 108 0.04 -2.94 -14.00
CA ASP A 108 0.42 -2.96 -15.42
C ASP A 108 0.68 -1.54 -15.96
N PHE A 109 -0.17 -0.56 -15.62
CA PHE A 109 0.07 0.84 -15.96
C PHE A 109 1.42 1.36 -15.44
N LEU A 110 1.84 0.95 -14.25
CA LEU A 110 3.16 1.33 -13.72
C LEU A 110 4.30 0.67 -14.50
N SER A 111 4.11 -0.53 -15.08
CA SER A 111 5.15 -1.15 -15.93
C SER A 111 5.40 -0.41 -17.23
N ASP A 112 4.43 0.35 -17.75
CA ASP A 112 4.62 1.20 -18.93
C ASP A 112 5.70 2.28 -18.70
N PHE A 113 6.03 2.57 -17.44
CA PHE A 113 7.11 3.49 -17.03
C PHE A 113 8.44 2.77 -16.74
N ASN A 114 8.61 1.53 -17.22
CA ASN A 114 9.78 0.67 -16.97
C ASN A 114 9.98 0.27 -15.50
N PHE A 115 8.92 0.24 -14.70
CA PHE A 115 8.97 -0.30 -13.35
C PHE A 115 8.79 -1.82 -13.35
N SER A 116 9.54 -2.51 -12.47
CA SER A 116 9.52 -3.96 -12.37
C SER A 116 8.35 -4.42 -11.51
N ILE A 117 7.53 -5.36 -12.00
CA ILE A 117 6.40 -5.93 -11.24
C ILE A 117 6.78 -7.32 -10.71
N GLU A 118 6.58 -7.52 -9.42
CA GLU A 118 6.59 -8.82 -8.74
C GLU A 118 5.15 -9.24 -8.41
N THR A 119 4.77 -10.46 -8.79
CA THR A 119 3.51 -11.07 -8.33
C THR A 119 3.76 -11.80 -7.01
N LEU A 120 3.02 -11.40 -5.97
CA LEU A 120 3.16 -11.89 -4.61
C LEU A 120 2.28 -13.12 -4.39
N ARG A 121 2.76 -14.07 -3.58
CA ARG A 121 2.07 -15.32 -3.22
C ARG A 121 1.70 -15.34 -1.75
#